data_AF-A0A3C1F5R9-F1
#
_entry.id   AF-A0A3C1F5R9-F1
#
_cell.length_a   1.000
_cell.length_b   1.000
_cell.length_c   1.000
_cell.angle_alpha   90.00
_cell.angle_beta   90.00
_cell.angle_gamma   90.00
#
_symmetry.space_group_name_H-M   'P 1'
#
loop_
_entity.id
_entity.type
_entity.pdbx_description
1 polymer ?
#
loop_
_entity_poly.entity_id
_entity_poly.type
_entity_poly.pdbx_seq_one_letter_code
_entity_poly.pdbx_strand_id
1 'polypeptide(L)' 'MLDKGTPSEDGAKPKSFLGTEWDTNIVYNYTEDVQLGLLYALFAPGHVFRDPADATAQEVVTTVSVKF' A
#
# COMPACT_ATOMS: atom_id res chain seq x y z
N MET A 1 53.02 2.87 6.02
CA MET A 1 52.08 2.96 4.88
C MET A 1 50.77 2.39 5.36
N LEU A 2 49.74 3.23 5.51
CA LEU A 2 48.41 2.81 5.97
C LEU A 2 47.74 2.01 4.85
N ASP A 3 47.31 0.79 5.16
CA ASP A 3 46.43 -0.01 4.32
C ASP A 3 45.10 0.76 4.18
N LYS A 4 44.89 1.33 2.99
CA LYS A 4 43.62 1.95 2.63
C LYS A 4 42.69 0.80 2.27
N GLY A 5 41.91 0.35 3.26
CA GLY A 5 40.83 -0.61 3.08
C GLY A 5 40.06 -0.29 1.81
N THR A 6 40.00 -1.27 0.92
CA THR A 6 39.20 -1.24 -0.29
C THR A 6 37.77 -0.82 0.07
N PRO A 7 37.17 0.16 -0.63
CA PRO A 7 35.75 0.41 -0.49
C PRO A 7 35.03 -0.87 -0.91
N SER A 8 34.34 -1.51 0.02
CA SER A 8 33.39 -2.56 -0.30
C SER A 8 32.41 -2.01 -1.34
N GLU A 9 32.32 -2.66 -2.49
CA GLU A 9 31.50 -2.30 -3.66
C GLU A 9 29.98 -2.27 -3.42
N ASP A 10 29.51 -2.26 -2.17
CA ASP A 10 28.09 -2.26 -1.88
C ASP A 10 27.61 -0.87 -1.46
N GLY A 11 27.55 0.03 -2.44
CA GLY A 11 26.65 1.18 -2.43
C GLY A 11 25.17 0.78 -2.51
N ALA A 12 24.80 -0.37 -1.95
CA ALA A 12 23.45 -0.90 -1.92
C ALA A 12 22.62 -0.04 -0.97
N LYS A 13 21.99 1.01 -1.53
CA LYS A 13 20.88 1.69 -0.87
C LYS A 13 19.94 0.58 -0.34
N PRO A 14 19.53 0.61 0.94
CA PRO A 14 18.60 -0.39 1.44
C PRO A 14 17.40 -0.41 0.51
N LYS A 15 17.06 -1.58 -0.02
CA LYS A 15 15.88 -1.79 -0.87
C LYS A 15 14.64 -1.55 0.01
N SER A 16 14.30 -0.28 0.27
CA SER A 16 13.29 0.15 1.25
C SER A 16 11.91 0.38 0.64
N PHE A 17 11.73 0.04 -0.64
CA PHE A 17 10.47 0.22 -1.33
C PHE A 17 9.43 -0.79 -0.84
N LEU A 18 8.41 -0.29 -0.13
CA LEU A 18 7.34 -1.10 0.44
C LEU A 18 6.35 -1.61 -0.61
N GLY A 19 6.11 -0.86 -1.67
CA GLY A 19 5.11 -1.22 -2.69
C GLY A 19 4.35 -0.01 -3.22
N THR A 20 3.32 -0.30 -4.01
CA THR A 20 2.38 0.68 -4.56
C THR A 20 0.97 0.26 -4.21
N GLU A 21 0.09 1.24 -4.00
CA GLU A 21 -1.31 1.02 -3.67
C GLU A 21 -2.21 1.80 -4.63
N TRP A 22 -3.35 1.20 -4.97
CA TRP A 22 -4.43 1.86 -5.69
C TRP A 22 -5.72 1.74 -4.88
N ASP A 23 -6.28 2.89 -4.51
CA ASP A 23 -7.58 2.99 -3.86
C ASP A 23 -8.66 3.59 -4.76
N THR A 24 -9.81 2.92 -4.83
CA THR A 24 -11.01 3.43 -5.47
C THR A 24 -12.07 3.66 -4.40
N ASN A 25 -12.42 4.92 -4.16
CA ASN A 25 -13.45 5.30 -3.21
C ASN A 25 -14.66 5.89 -3.94
N ILE A 26 -15.81 5.26 -3.76
CA ILE A 26 -17.10 5.70 -4.30
C ILE A 26 -18.02 6.00 -3.12
N VAL A 27 -18.56 7.21 -3.10
CA VAL A 27 -19.57 7.63 -2.13
C VAL A 27 -20.82 8.04 -2.88
N TYR A 28 -21.94 7.46 -2.48
CA TYR A 28 -23.25 7.77 -3.04
C TYR A 28 -24.16 8.32 -1.94
N ASN A 29 -24.58 9.58 -2.09
CA ASN A 29 -25.59 10.20 -1.25
C ASN A 29 -26.96 9.75 -1.75
N TYR A 30 -27.58 8.79 -1.05
CA TYR A 30 -28.89 8.27 -1.44
C TYR A 30 -30.01 9.24 -1.04
N THR A 31 -29.96 9.73 0.20
CA THR A 31 -30.83 10.81 0.73
C THR A 31 -30.00 11.80 1.53
N GLU A 32 -30.61 12.88 2.05
CA GLU A 32 -29.92 13.84 2.94
C GLU A 32 -29.32 13.16 4.18
N ASP A 33 -29.99 12.10 4.65
CA ASP A 33 -29.65 11.41 5.90
C ASP A 33 -28.95 10.07 5.69
N VAL A 34 -28.89 9.55 4.44
CA VAL A 34 -28.35 8.22 4.12
C VAL A 34 -27.26 8.30 3.08
N GLN A 35 -26.07 7.79 3.43
CA GLN A 35 -24.92 7.69 2.56
C GLN A 35 -24.42 6.24 2.45
N LEU A 36 -24.13 5.83 1.22
CA LEU A 36 -23.50 4.55 0.91
C LEU A 36 -22.05 4.80 0.48
N GLY A 37 -21.14 3.94 0.92
CA GLY A 37 -19.72 3.98 0.57
C GLY A 37 -19.22 2.65 0.05
N LEU A 38 -18.29 2.69 -0.90
CA LEU A 38 -17.50 1.56 -1.36
C LEU A 38 -16.03 1.98 -1.45
N LEU A 39 -15.16 1.26 -0.76
CA LEU A 39 -13.71 1.31 -0.93
C LEU A 39 -13.25 0.00 -1.56
N TYR A 40 -12.50 0.09 -2.65
CA TYR A 40 -11.79 -1.03 -3.25
C TYR A 40 -10.31 -0.68 -3.34
N ALA A 41 -9.46 -1.42 -2.62
CA ALA A 41 -8.03 -1.18 -2.54
C ALA A 41 -7.24 -2.39 -3.06
N LEU A 42 -6.16 -2.08 -3.79
CA LEU A 42 -5.19 -3.05 -4.30
C LEU A 42 -3.79 -2.63 -3.88
N PHE A 43 -3.10 -3.49 -3.13
CA PHE A 43 -1.73 -3.26 -2.73
C PHE A 43 -0.79 -4.23 -3.46
N ALA A 44 0.15 -3.68 -4.22
CA ALA A 44 1.23 -4.41 -4.88
C ALA A 44 2.52 -4.30 -4.04
N PRO A 45 2.97 -5.36 -3.35
CA PRO A 45 4.15 -5.34 -2.50
C PRO A 45 5.43 -5.03 -3.29
N GLY A 46 6.32 -4.27 -2.68
CA GLY A 46 7.67 -4.01 -3.15
C GLY A 46 8.67 -5.05 -2.66
N HIS A 47 9.93 -4.90 -3.08
CA HIS A 47 10.99 -5.90 -2.86
C HIS A 47 11.41 -6.13 -1.40
N VAL A 48 10.84 -5.39 -0.44
CA VAL A 48 11.02 -5.66 0.99
C VAL A 48 10.26 -6.92 1.43
N PHE A 49 9.15 -7.22 0.78
CA PHE A 49 8.34 -8.40 1.06
C PHE A 49 8.94 -9.59 0.32
N ARG A 50 8.98 -10.74 1.00
CA ARG A 50 9.50 -12.00 0.46
C ARG A 50 8.35 -12.99 0.31
N ASP A 51 8.49 -13.94 -0.60
CA ASP A 51 7.57 -15.05 -0.78
C ASP A 51 7.21 -15.69 0.58
N PRO A 52 5.91 -15.84 0.91
CA PRO A 52 4.73 -15.65 0.05
C PRO A 52 4.07 -14.26 0.13
N ALA A 53 4.66 -13.31 0.84
CA ALA A 53 4.09 -11.98 1.07
C ALA A 53 4.34 -10.97 -0.07
N ASP A 54 4.84 -11.42 -1.23
CA ASP A 54 5.08 -10.61 -2.42
C ASP A 54 3.87 -10.57 -3.39
N ALA A 55 2.79 -11.28 -3.07
CA ALA A 55 1.55 -11.28 -3.84
C ALA A 55 0.68 -10.03 -3.58
N THR A 56 -0.08 -9.61 -4.59
CA THR A 56 -1.02 -8.48 -4.48
C THR A 56 -2.10 -8.75 -3.42
N ALA A 57 -2.24 -7.84 -2.46
CA ALA A 57 -3.32 -7.84 -1.48
C ALA A 57 -4.51 -7.00 -1.96
N GLN A 58 -5.73 -7.37 -1.55
CA GLN A 58 -6.96 -6.69 -1.93
C GLN A 58 -7.83 -6.46 -0.69
N GLU A 59 -8.49 -5.29 -0.62
CA GLU A 59 -9.46 -4.94 0.41
C GLU A 59 -10.74 -4.39 -0.23
N VAL A 60 -11.89 -4.81 0.32
CA VAL A 60 -13.20 -4.31 -0.07
C VAL A 60 -13.97 -3.91 1.19
N VAL A 61 -14.34 -2.64 1.28
CA VAL A 61 -15.17 -2.11 2.39
C VAL A 61 -16.43 -1.49 1.83
N THR A 62 -17.57 -1.94 2.34
CA THR A 62 -18.87 -1.31 2.08
C THR A 62 -19.37 -0.62 3.33
N THR A 63 -19.86 0.60 3.18
CA THR A 63 -20.27 1.44 4.31
C THR A 63 -21.69 1.93 4.13
N VAL A 64 -22.45 1.97 5.23
CA VAL A 64 -23.76 2.62 5.32
C VAL A 64 -23.71 3.59 6.49
N SER A 65 -24.04 4.86 6.22
CA SER A 65 -24.10 5.90 7.23
C SER A 65 -25.51 6.48 7.25
N VAL A 66 -26.09 6.57 8.45
CA VAL A 66 -27.43 7.12 8.70
C VAL A 66 -27.31 8.21 9.75
N LYS A 67 -27.87 9.39 9.45
CA LYS A 67 -27.92 10.54 10.36
C LYS A 67 -29.35 10.79 10.82
N PHE A 68 -29.50 11.34 12.03
CA PHE A 68 -30.79 11.65 12.68
C PHE A 68 -30.78 13.08 13.19
#